data_AF-A0A4V2JSU4-F1
#
_entry.id   AF-A0A4V2JSU4-F1
#
_cell.length_a   1.000
_cell.length_b   1.000
_cell.length_c   1.000
_cell.angle_alpha   90.00
_cell.angle_beta   90.00
_cell.angle_gamma   90.00
#
_symmetry.space_group_name_H-M   'P 1'
#
loop_
_entity.id
_entity.type
_entity.pdbx_description
1 polymer ?
#
loop_
_entity_poly.entity_id
_entity_poly.type
_entity_poly.pdbx_seq_one_letter_code
_entity_poly.pdbx_strand_id
1 'polypeptide(L)' 'MARLRATFEETVTLRVRTRRMVRLVAEVECSHSLRVGHRTGMVFPAHRTSGGLGMLAESDDEAVRQP' A
#
# COMPACT_ATOMS: atom_id res chain seq x y z
N MET A 1 1.87 12.31 5.44
CA MET A 1 1.44 11.91 4.09
C MET A 1 1.31 13.10 3.13
N ALA A 2 0.61 14.18 3.50
CA ALA A 2 0.48 15.38 2.65
C ALA A 2 1.83 15.95 2.16
N ARG A 3 2.85 16.02 3.03
CA ARG A 3 4.21 16.44 2.64
C ARG A 3 4.81 15.53 1.55
N LEU A 4 4.65 14.21 1.65
CA LEU A 4 5.14 13.27 0.62
C LEU A 4 4.40 13.49 -0.70
N ARG A 5 3.06 13.66 -0.67
CA ARG A 5 2.28 13.98 -1.87
C ARG A 5 2.72 15.30 -2.50
N ALA A 6 3.08 16.30 -1.69
CA ALA A 6 3.59 17.57 -2.21
C ALA A 6 5.00 17.44 -2.81
N THR A 7 5.85 16.56 -2.28
CA THR A 7 7.20 16.34 -2.80
C THR A 7 7.21 15.52 -4.09
N PHE A 8 6.39 14.48 -4.17
CA PHE A 8 6.38 13.55 -5.30
C PHE A 8 5.26 13.81 -6.32
N GLU A 9 4.30 14.67 -5.98
CA GLU A 9 3.10 14.95 -6.76
C GLU A 9 2.23 13.72 -7.07
N GLU A 10 2.46 12.61 -6.35
CA GLU A 10 1.78 11.33 -6.53
C GLU A 10 0.82 11.00 -5.38
N THR A 11 -0.13 10.09 -5.65
CA THR A 11 -1.05 9.58 -4.61
C THR A 11 -0.25 8.79 -3.58
N VAL A 12 -0.34 9.19 -2.31
CA VAL A 12 0.35 8.54 -1.20
C VAL A 12 -0.65 7.71 -0.40
N THR A 13 -0.37 6.43 -0.24
CA THR A 13 -1.24 5.48 0.46
C THR A 13 -0.58 4.94 1.73
N LEU A 14 -1.32 4.84 2.82
CA LEU A 14 -0.92 4.13 4.04
C LEU A 14 -1.60 2.76 4.05
N ARG A 15 -0.83 1.73 4.36
CA ARG A 15 -1.27 0.34 4.27
C ARG A 15 -0.94 -0.40 5.56
N VAL A 16 -1.79 -1.35 5.94
CA VAL A 16 -1.55 -2.27 7.04
C VAL A 16 -1.61 -3.69 6.50
N ARG A 17 -0.61 -4.51 6.83
CA ARG A 17 -0.58 -5.92 6.48
C ARG A 17 -1.25 -6.76 7.56
N THR A 18 -2.07 -7.72 7.14
CA THR A 18 -2.59 -8.79 8.00
C THR A 18 -2.36 -10.11 7.27
N ARG A 19 -1.36 -10.87 7.74
CA ARG A 19 -0.87 -12.09 7.07
C ARG A 19 -0.58 -11.85 5.58
N ARG A 20 -1.40 -12.38 4.68
CA ARG A 20 -1.19 -12.33 3.23
C ARG A 20 -1.88 -11.18 2.54
N MET A 21 -2.63 -10.38 3.29
CA MET A 21 -3.42 -9.29 2.76
C MET A 21 -2.84 -7.96 3.22
N VAL A 22 -2.94 -6.95 2.38
CA VAL A 22 -2.70 -5.55 2.74
C VAL A 22 -3.98 -4.78 2.54
N ARG A 23 -4.37 -4.03 3.57
CA ARG A 23 -5.50 -3.11 3.51
C ARG A 23 -4.99 -1.69 3.40
N LEU A 24 -5.59 -0.92 2.50
CA LEU A 24 -5.33 0.50 2.36
C LEU A 24 -6.17 1.24 3.42
N VAL A 25 -5.51 1.86 4.40
CA VAL A 25 -6.19 2.44 5.57
C VAL A 25 -6.34 3.95 5.50
N ALA A 26 -5.53 4.62 4.66
CA ALA A 26 -5.66 6.04 4.36
C ALA A 26 -4.94 6.36 3.04
N GLU A 27 -5.33 7.44 2.39
CA GLU A 27 -4.59 8.00 1.26
C GLU A 27 -4.68 9.53 1.19
N VAL A 28 -3.74 10.13 0.48
CA VAL A 28 -3.79 11.51 0.02
C VAL A 28 -3.63 11.47 -1.50
N GLU A 29 -4.70 11.77 -2.22
CA GLU A 29 -4.78 11.71 -3.67
C GLU A 29 -3.94 12.83 -4.32
N CYS A 30 -3.34 12.55 -5.49
CA CYS A 30 -2.70 13.58 -6.30
C CYS A 30 -3.71 14.43 -7.07
N SER A 31 -3.22 15.50 -7.71
CA SER A 31 -4.02 16.43 -8.50
C SER A 31 -3.97 16.17 -10.00
N HIS A 32 -3.31 15.11 -10.45
CA HIS A 32 -3.24 14.76 -11.88
C HIS A 32 -4.63 14.41 -12.43
N SER A 33 -4.93 14.86 -13.65
CA SER A 33 -6.20 14.53 -14.32
C SER A 33 -6.35 13.02 -14.55
N LEU A 34 -5.26 12.33 -14.89
CA LEU A 34 -5.17 10.88 -14.92
C LEU A 34 -4.46 10.38 -13.66
N ARG A 35 -5.16 9.60 -12.85
CA ARG A 35 -4.62 9.06 -11.58
C ARG A 35 -5.39 7.84 -11.13
N VAL A 36 -4.85 7.15 -10.14
CA VAL A 36 -5.59 6.15 -9.37
C VAL A 36 -6.41 6.88 -8.32
N GLY A 37 -7.74 6.85 -8.46
CA GLY A 37 -8.68 7.46 -7.52
C GLY A 37 -8.78 6.72 -6.19
N HIS A 38 -9.63 7.21 -5.29
CA HIS A 38 -9.82 6.72 -3.93
C HIS A 38 -9.92 5.20 -3.80
N ARG A 39 -9.05 4.59 -2.98
CA ARG A 39 -9.00 3.14 -2.70
C ARG A 39 -8.99 2.81 -1.20
N THR A 40 -9.19 3.79 -0.33
CA THR A 40 -9.25 3.53 1.11
C THR A 40 -10.31 2.47 1.43
N GLY A 41 -9.94 1.49 2.26
CA GLY A 41 -10.75 0.32 2.59
C GLY A 41 -10.52 -0.90 1.69
N MET A 42 -9.96 -0.73 0.48
CA MET A 42 -9.66 -1.86 -0.39
C MET A 42 -8.57 -2.77 0.20
N VAL A 43 -8.69 -4.07 -0.11
CA VAL A 43 -7.79 -5.11 0.36
C VAL A 43 -7.19 -5.85 -0.83
N PHE A 44 -5.88 -6.06 -0.80
CA PHE A 44 -5.14 -6.73 -1.88
C PHE A 44 -4.25 -7.84 -1.33
N PRO A 45 -3.96 -8.89 -2.11
CA PRO A 45 -2.88 -9.82 -1.77
C PRO A 45 -1.56 -9.06 -1.67
N ALA A 46 -0.81 -9.25 -0.59
CA ALA A 46 0.43 -8.55 -0.29
C ALA A 46 1.46 -8.72 -1.42
N HIS A 47 1.58 -9.95 -1.96
CA HIS A 47 2.48 -10.29 -3.05
C HIS A 47 2.12 -9.64 -4.41
N ARG A 48 0.97 -8.95 -4.51
CA ARG A 48 0.54 -8.24 -5.74
C ARG A 48 0.64 -6.73 -5.64
N THR A 49 1.27 -6.20 -4.59
CA THR A 49 1.46 -4.77 -4.43
C THR A 49 2.90 -4.48 -4.02
N SER A 50 3.49 -3.41 -4.54
CA SER A 50 4.85 -3.00 -4.18
C SER A 50 5.02 -2.79 -2.67
N GLY A 51 4.11 -2.05 -2.05
CA GLY A 51 4.12 -1.85 -0.59
C GLY A 51 3.92 -3.15 0.20
N GLY A 52 3.14 -4.11 -0.32
CA GLY A 52 2.98 -5.42 0.31
C GLY A 52 4.22 -6.30 0.20
N LEU A 53 4.95 -6.24 -0.93
CA LEU A 53 6.25 -6.88 -1.07
C LEU A 53 7.27 -6.32 -0.08
N GLY A 54 7.32 -4.99 0.09
CA GLY A 54 8.16 -4.37 1.12
C GLY A 54 7.83 -4.86 2.53
N MET A 55 6.55 -4.99 2.88
CA MET A 55 6.12 -5.54 4.19
C MET A 55 6.41 -7.03 4.36
N LEU A 56 6.41 -7.80 3.26
CA LEU A 56 6.79 -9.22 3.29
C LEU A 56 8.30 -9.40 3.48
N ALA A 57 9.11 -8.51 2.92
CA ALA A 57 10.56 -8.53 3.07
C ALA A 57 11.03 -8.31 4.52
N GLU A 58 10.22 -7.64 5.34
CA GLU A 58 10.45 -7.45 6.78
C GLU A 58 9.97 -8.63 7.65
N SER A 59 9.43 -9.70 7.03
CA SER A 59 8.90 -10.87 7.75
C SER A 59 9.86 -12.06 7.68
N ASP A 60 9.80 -12.92 8.70
CA ASP A 60 10.52 -14.20 8.67
C ASP A 60 10.00 -15.13 7.56
N ASP A 61 10.88 -15.99 7.04
CA ASP A 61 10.61 -16.95 5.96
C ASP A 61 9.35 -17.79 6.17
N GLU A 62 9.15 -18.29 7.40
CA GLU A 62 7.98 -19.09 7.75
C GLU A 62 6.68 -18.29 7.57
N ALA A 63 6.66 -17.02 8.00
CA ALA A 63 5.50 -16.14 7.89
C ALA A 63 5.19 -15.75 6.44
N VAL A 64 6.17 -15.84 5.53
CA VAL A 64 5.97 -15.61 4.09
C VAL A 64 5.45 -16.87 3.39
N ARG A 65 5.93 -18.06 3.80
CA ARG A 65 5.59 -19.35 3.17
C ARG A 65 4.19 -19.87 3.52
N GLN A 66 3.68 -19.56 4.72
CA GLN A 66 2.35 -20.00 5.18
C GLN A 66 1.25 -19.64 4.18
N PRO A 67 0.29 -20.56 3.83
CA PRO A 67 -0.84 -20.39 2.90
C PRO A 67 -1.92 -19.36 3.33
#